data_AF-A4BR04-F1
#
_entry.id   AF-A4BR04-F1
#
_cell.length_a   1.000
_cell.length_b   1.000
_cell.length_c   1.000
_cell.angle_alpha   90.00
_cell.angle_beta   90.00
_cell.angle_gamma   90.00
#
_symmetry.space_group_name_H-M   'P 1'
#
loop_
_entity.id
_entity.type
_entity.pdbx_description
1 polymer ?
#
loop_
_entity_poly.entity_id
_entity_poly.type
_entity_poly.pdbx_seq_one_letter_code
_entity_poly.pdbx_strand_id
1 'polypeptide(L)'
;MDSVFIGHLETRYRLPPSRMAERRRLDRILQAVLDESLERALERIGIAPEEELCIRRIQVLVRLPMNLTDPELTRAWSLALAEGVRDALDKGSSDSVARYANRRQALMDFAIGIAAADYRRAWAWRQLGFGDASGVGDGPRTLCLALIQEPTAIVPVLAALANLGGLQPLCERLEAESWVALAMAALEVAGVDAEQVMVPTASVEPDRWQEAQVRRMLATSQLSQALAPLIERAGPPRLALTALVLLASEPAVLRWQADDVRLVLALAAHELAALTPAPAHPALPTALHSSATQRSDTTALLSGPQELPAGALRQQGITQMGGLLFLINLLEALALPDALVADERFEQRSLRWVLHRLALYLLPVAESDPAALAFIGLGPEEPPPTQDQEPPTTEELEAVSGWAEQLSAALRERLDWPEVADAQLLDRVCRRRAQVVADPGWIEVRFALEEVSTAIRRAGLDLNPGFLPWLEAVVKFIYE
;
A
#
# COMPACT_ATOMS: atom_id res chain seq x y z
N MET A 1 19.79 -9.31 4.80
CA MET A 1 19.02 -9.91 3.69
C MET A 1 19.73 -9.48 2.43
N ASP A 2 19.99 -10.42 1.54
CA ASP A 2 20.65 -10.10 0.27
C ASP A 2 19.63 -9.35 -0.60
N SER A 3 19.93 -8.09 -0.95
CA SER A 3 19.05 -7.22 -1.75
C SER A 3 19.04 -7.60 -3.23
N VAL A 4 20.02 -8.39 -3.69
CA VAL A 4 20.16 -8.83 -5.07
C VAL A 4 20.17 -10.35 -5.15
N PHE A 5 19.14 -10.94 -5.76
CA PHE A 5 19.09 -12.37 -6.04
C PHE A 5 19.24 -12.64 -7.54
N ILE A 6 20.25 -13.42 -7.91
CA ILE A 6 20.51 -13.81 -9.32
C ILE A 6 20.29 -15.32 -9.45
N GLY A 7 19.11 -15.69 -9.94
CA GLY A 7 18.73 -17.11 -10.07
C GLY A 7 19.60 -17.87 -11.08
N HIS A 8 20.05 -17.23 -12.16
CA HIS A 8 20.95 -17.84 -13.13
C HIS A 8 21.89 -16.82 -13.75
N LEU A 9 23.19 -17.12 -13.73
CA LEU A 9 24.23 -16.32 -14.36
C LEU A 9 25.04 -17.18 -15.33
N GLU A 10 24.98 -16.84 -16.62
CA GLU A 10 25.83 -17.46 -17.64
C GLU A 10 26.86 -16.43 -18.13
N THR A 11 28.15 -16.76 -17.96
CA THR A 11 29.25 -15.90 -18.40
C THR A 11 30.06 -16.54 -19.51
N ARG A 12 30.26 -15.81 -20.62
CA ARG A 12 31.07 -16.24 -21.76
C ARG A 12 32.26 -15.30 -21.96
N TYR A 13 33.45 -15.80 -21.64
CA TYR A 13 34.69 -15.05 -21.83
C TYR A 13 35.19 -15.14 -23.27
N ARG A 14 35.47 -14.00 -23.89
CA ARG A 14 36.19 -13.90 -25.16
C ARG A 14 37.62 -13.46 -24.88
N LEU A 15 38.49 -14.42 -24.61
CA LEU A 15 39.92 -14.17 -24.33
C LEU A 15 40.79 -14.72 -25.48
N PRO A 16 41.91 -14.07 -25.82
CA PRO A 16 42.89 -14.68 -26.71
C PRO A 16 43.54 -15.91 -26.04
N PRO A 17 44.02 -16.91 -26.80
CA PRO A 17 44.59 -18.14 -26.23
C PRO A 17 45.70 -17.91 -25.20
N SER A 18 46.52 -16.87 -25.41
CA SER A 18 47.61 -16.49 -24.51
C SER A 18 47.13 -16.01 -23.13
N ARG A 19 45.85 -15.66 -22.96
CA ARG A 19 45.27 -15.16 -21.71
C ARG A 19 44.24 -16.10 -21.11
N MET A 20 44.17 -17.36 -21.54
CA MET A 20 43.22 -18.33 -20.98
C MET A 20 43.39 -18.54 -19.47
N ALA A 21 44.60 -18.37 -18.94
CA ALA A 21 44.88 -18.47 -17.50
C ALA A 21 44.16 -17.37 -16.67
N GLU A 22 43.86 -16.22 -17.27
CA GLU A 22 43.17 -15.10 -16.61
C GLU A 22 41.70 -15.41 -16.28
N ARG A 23 41.13 -16.48 -16.86
CA ARG A 23 39.73 -16.87 -16.60
C ARG A 23 39.44 -17.02 -15.11
N ARG A 24 40.33 -17.69 -14.36
CA ARG A 24 40.15 -17.87 -12.90
C ARG A 24 40.19 -16.54 -12.14
N ARG A 25 40.96 -15.56 -12.62
CA ARG A 25 41.00 -14.21 -12.05
C ARG A 25 39.66 -13.49 -12.30
N LEU A 26 39.14 -13.56 -13.52
CA LEU A 26 37.84 -12.98 -13.86
C LEU A 26 36.68 -13.63 -13.10
N ASP A 27 36.70 -14.95 -12.90
CA ASP A 27 35.68 -15.65 -12.11
C ASP A 27 35.66 -15.16 -10.65
N ARG A 28 36.84 -14.94 -10.03
CA ARG A 28 36.94 -14.34 -8.68
C ARG A 28 36.44 -12.90 -8.63
N ILE A 29 36.77 -12.10 -9.65
CA ILE A 29 36.31 -10.71 -9.77
C ILE A 29 34.79 -10.68 -9.92
N LEU A 30 34.23 -11.55 -10.76
CA LEU A 30 32.79 -11.66 -10.94
C LEU A 30 32.09 -11.99 -9.63
N GLN A 31 32.60 -12.92 -8.84
CA GLN A 31 32.01 -13.20 -7.52
C GLN A 31 31.99 -11.94 -6.63
N ALA A 32 33.11 -11.19 -6.57
CA ALA A 32 33.19 -9.94 -5.82
C ALA A 32 32.24 -8.84 -6.35
N VAL A 33 31.90 -8.87 -7.64
CA VAL A 33 30.87 -7.99 -8.23
C VAL A 33 29.50 -8.34 -7.67
N LEU A 34 29.15 -9.63 -7.64
CA LEU A 34 27.83 -10.11 -7.22
C LEU A 34 27.59 -9.95 -5.71
N ASP A 35 28.65 -10.08 -4.90
CA ASP A 35 28.50 -10.07 -3.43
C ASP A 35 28.22 -8.66 -2.87
N GLU A 36 28.89 -7.60 -3.35
CA GLU A 36 28.74 -6.26 -2.74
C GLU A 36 28.75 -5.09 -3.73
N SER A 37 29.47 -5.21 -4.85
CA SER A 37 29.74 -4.03 -5.71
C SER A 37 28.57 -3.70 -6.65
N LEU A 38 27.76 -4.70 -7.00
CA LEU A 38 26.61 -4.52 -7.87
C LEU A 38 25.50 -3.71 -7.19
N GLU A 39 25.17 -3.97 -5.93
CA GLU A 39 24.15 -3.24 -5.18
C GLU A 39 24.42 -1.72 -5.16
N ARG A 40 25.64 -1.33 -4.77
CA ARG A 40 26.08 0.09 -4.79
C ARG A 40 26.06 0.70 -6.19
N ALA A 41 26.25 -0.12 -7.24
CA ALA A 41 26.14 0.35 -8.61
C ALA A 41 24.68 0.55 -9.03
N LEU A 42 23.76 -0.31 -8.57
CA LEU A 42 22.32 -0.18 -8.79
C LEU A 42 21.74 1.06 -8.07
N GLU A 43 22.14 1.32 -6.82
CA GLU A 43 21.73 2.52 -6.09
C GLU A 43 22.14 3.81 -6.82
N ARG A 44 23.38 3.85 -7.36
CA ARG A 44 23.88 5.00 -8.13
C ARG A 44 23.11 5.26 -9.42
N ILE A 45 22.44 4.24 -9.96
CA ILE A 45 21.61 4.41 -11.14
C ILE A 45 20.14 4.71 -10.80
N GLY A 46 19.82 4.90 -9.52
CA GLY A 46 18.50 5.31 -9.05
C GLY A 46 17.55 4.16 -8.74
N ILE A 47 18.05 2.94 -8.52
CA ILE A 47 17.24 1.83 -8.00
C ILE A 47 17.36 1.87 -6.48
N ALA A 48 16.26 2.22 -5.80
CA ALA A 48 16.28 2.29 -4.35
C ALA A 48 16.35 0.88 -3.71
N PRO A 49 16.95 0.72 -2.52
CA PRO A 49 17.07 -0.58 -1.85
C PRO A 49 15.74 -1.27 -1.55
N GLU A 50 14.65 -0.52 -1.45
CA GLU A 50 13.30 -1.03 -1.24
C GLU A 50 12.59 -1.47 -2.53
N GLU A 51 13.12 -1.12 -3.70
CA GLU A 51 12.52 -1.48 -4.98
C GLU A 51 12.70 -2.95 -5.31
N GLU A 52 11.64 -3.57 -5.78
CA GLU A 52 11.65 -4.95 -6.25
C GLU A 52 11.80 -4.95 -7.77
N LEU A 53 12.97 -5.37 -8.25
CA LEU A 53 13.28 -5.42 -9.66
C LEU A 53 13.42 -6.87 -10.14
N CYS A 54 12.42 -7.35 -10.86
CA CYS A 54 12.47 -8.66 -11.50
C CYS A 54 12.93 -8.50 -12.95
N ILE A 55 14.00 -9.20 -13.32
CA ILE A 55 14.51 -9.24 -14.69
C ILE A 55 14.44 -10.67 -15.17
N ARG A 56 13.66 -10.92 -16.22
CA ARG A 56 13.52 -12.25 -16.78
C ARG A 56 14.80 -12.71 -17.46
N ARG A 57 15.40 -11.81 -18.24
CA ARG A 57 16.67 -12.04 -18.93
C ARG A 57 17.28 -10.72 -19.34
N ILE A 58 18.57 -10.59 -19.10
CA ILE A 58 19.38 -9.48 -19.58
C ILE A 58 20.67 -10.04 -20.20
N GLN A 59 21.15 -9.39 -21.26
CA GLN A 59 22.46 -9.65 -21.84
C GLN A 59 23.29 -8.39 -21.78
N VAL A 60 24.38 -8.41 -21.02
CA VAL A 60 25.29 -7.28 -20.87
C VAL A 60 26.62 -7.62 -21.51
N LEU A 61 27.06 -6.80 -22.47
CA LEU A 61 28.40 -6.91 -23.03
C LEU A 61 29.38 -6.07 -22.21
N VAL A 62 30.28 -6.72 -21.49
CA VAL A 62 31.29 -6.04 -20.65
C VAL A 62 32.65 -6.08 -21.33
N ARG A 63 33.30 -4.92 -21.46
CA ARG A 63 34.68 -4.80 -21.97
C ARG A 63 35.61 -4.44 -20.83
N LEU A 64 36.51 -5.37 -20.49
CA LEU A 64 37.42 -5.24 -19.35
C LEU A 64 38.87 -5.09 -19.81
N PRO A 65 39.56 -3.97 -19.49
CA PRO A 65 40.97 -3.82 -19.75
C PRO A 65 41.79 -4.65 -18.75
N MET A 66 42.44 -5.72 -19.21
CA MET A 66 43.14 -6.69 -18.34
C MET A 66 44.36 -6.12 -17.59
N ASN A 67 44.80 -4.91 -17.92
CA ASN A 67 45.88 -4.20 -17.22
C ASN A 67 45.42 -3.47 -15.95
N LEU A 68 44.11 -3.45 -15.67
CA LEU A 68 43.56 -2.89 -14.44
C LEU A 68 43.79 -3.83 -13.25
N THR A 69 43.81 -3.24 -12.05
CA THR A 69 43.82 -3.97 -10.78
C THR A 69 42.46 -4.65 -10.53
N ASP A 70 42.43 -5.66 -9.64
CA ASP A 70 41.18 -6.40 -9.34
C ASP A 70 40.06 -5.46 -8.85
N PRO A 71 40.27 -4.49 -7.93
CA PRO A 71 39.24 -3.53 -7.54
C PRO A 71 38.72 -2.67 -8.69
N GLU A 72 39.59 -2.26 -9.61
CA GLU A 72 39.20 -1.46 -10.77
C GLU A 72 38.37 -2.27 -11.76
N LEU A 73 38.71 -3.54 -11.97
CA LEU A 73 37.92 -4.48 -12.77
C LEU A 73 36.55 -4.75 -12.14
N THR A 74 36.49 -4.99 -10.82
CA THR A 74 35.23 -5.15 -10.07
C THR A 74 34.32 -3.94 -10.26
N ARG A 75 34.86 -2.71 -10.09
CA ARG A 75 34.09 -1.48 -10.29
C ARG A 75 33.60 -1.33 -11.73
N ALA A 76 34.47 -1.54 -12.72
CA ALA A 76 34.12 -1.41 -14.14
C ALA A 76 33.04 -2.42 -14.55
N TRP A 77 33.14 -3.65 -14.07
CA TRP A 77 32.15 -4.69 -14.36
C TRP A 77 30.81 -4.41 -13.68
N SER A 78 30.81 -4.01 -12.40
CA SER A 78 29.59 -3.65 -11.66
C SER A 78 28.85 -2.51 -12.34
N LEU A 79 29.57 -1.48 -12.79
CA LEU A 79 29.00 -0.35 -13.53
C LEU A 79 28.38 -0.81 -14.85
N ALA A 80 29.06 -1.65 -15.62
CA ALA A 80 28.54 -2.16 -16.88
C ALA A 80 27.28 -3.01 -16.69
N LEU A 81 27.20 -3.81 -15.62
CA LEU A 81 25.98 -4.56 -15.28
C LEU A 81 24.83 -3.61 -14.90
N ALA A 82 25.08 -2.62 -14.05
CA ALA A 82 24.08 -1.63 -13.68
C ALA A 82 23.58 -0.83 -14.90
N GLU A 83 24.48 -0.38 -15.78
CA GLU A 83 24.10 0.27 -17.05
C GLU A 83 23.26 -0.65 -17.93
N GLY A 84 23.60 -1.94 -18.01
CA GLY A 84 22.77 -2.93 -18.69
C GLY A 84 21.37 -3.02 -18.10
N VAL A 85 21.24 -3.01 -16.76
CA VAL A 85 19.96 -3.03 -16.06
C VAL A 85 19.15 -1.78 -16.37
N ARG A 86 19.78 -0.59 -16.33
CA ARG A 86 19.14 0.67 -16.73
C ARG A 86 18.66 0.62 -18.17
N ASP A 87 19.50 0.14 -19.09
CA ASP A 87 19.14 -0.04 -20.49
C ASP A 87 17.92 -0.98 -20.65
N ALA A 88 17.84 -2.05 -19.86
CA ALA A 88 16.72 -2.97 -19.88
C ALA A 88 15.43 -2.33 -19.31
N LEU A 89 15.55 -1.44 -18.32
CA LEU A 89 14.44 -0.65 -17.80
C LEU A 89 13.94 0.37 -18.83
N ASP A 90 14.85 1.11 -19.47
CA ASP A 90 14.52 2.14 -20.44
C ASP A 90 13.93 1.57 -21.74
N LYS A 91 14.41 0.39 -22.16
CA LYS A 91 13.96 -0.30 -23.39
C LYS A 91 12.80 -1.27 -23.14
N GLY A 92 12.51 -1.60 -21.89
CA GLY A 92 11.76 -2.78 -21.50
C GLY A 92 10.31 -2.79 -21.98
N SER A 93 9.95 -3.80 -22.77
CA SER A 93 8.56 -4.29 -22.81
C SER A 93 8.24 -4.92 -21.45
N SER A 94 7.00 -4.75 -20.98
CA SER A 94 6.43 -5.33 -19.76
C SER A 94 6.64 -6.86 -19.63
N ASP A 95 6.99 -7.53 -20.73
CA ASP A 95 7.26 -8.97 -20.81
C ASP A 95 8.61 -9.42 -20.20
N SER A 96 9.57 -8.51 -20.04
CA SER A 96 10.97 -8.86 -19.72
C SER A 96 11.50 -8.27 -18.41
N VAL A 97 10.94 -7.15 -17.99
CA VAL A 97 11.31 -6.44 -16.76
C VAL A 97 10.03 -6.04 -16.04
N ALA A 98 9.97 -6.36 -14.75
CA ALA A 98 8.93 -5.88 -13.87
C ALA A 98 9.61 -5.12 -12.72
N ARG A 99 9.21 -3.86 -12.53
CA ARG A 99 9.73 -2.98 -11.49
C ARG A 99 8.58 -2.60 -10.57
N TYR A 100 8.79 -2.79 -9.28
CA TYR A 100 7.86 -2.37 -8.24
C TYR A 100 8.59 -1.49 -7.25
N ALA A 101 7.95 -0.42 -6.80
CA ALA A 101 8.50 0.51 -5.80
C ALA A 101 8.76 -0.19 -4.47
N ASN A 102 7.99 -1.23 -4.15
CA ASN A 102 8.16 -2.07 -2.98
C ASN A 102 7.46 -3.42 -3.17
N ARG A 103 7.70 -4.35 -2.24
CA ARG A 103 7.11 -5.68 -2.20
C ARG A 103 5.58 -5.68 -2.16
N ARG A 104 4.96 -4.71 -1.49
CA ARG A 104 3.49 -4.59 -1.42
C ARG A 104 2.87 -4.22 -2.76
N GLN A 105 3.50 -3.33 -3.52
CA GLN A 105 3.06 -3.05 -4.88
C GLN A 105 3.14 -4.31 -5.76
N ALA A 106 4.19 -5.12 -5.59
CA ALA A 106 4.30 -6.38 -6.31
C ALA A 106 3.22 -7.39 -5.90
N LEU A 107 2.86 -7.44 -4.62
CA LEU A 107 1.77 -8.29 -4.10
C LEU A 107 0.40 -7.82 -4.62
N MET A 108 0.20 -6.50 -4.75
CA MET A 108 -0.98 -5.91 -5.38
C MET A 108 -1.06 -6.27 -6.88
N ASP A 109 0.03 -6.13 -7.62
CA ASP A 109 0.10 -6.56 -9.04
C ASP A 109 -0.20 -8.05 -9.20
N PHE A 110 0.33 -8.86 -8.28
CA PHE A 110 0.02 -10.29 -8.22
C PHE A 110 -1.47 -10.54 -8.00
N ALA A 111 -2.08 -9.88 -7.01
CA ALA A 111 -3.49 -10.02 -6.70
C ALA A 111 -4.39 -9.62 -7.89
N ILE A 112 -4.10 -8.48 -8.53
CA ILE A 112 -4.81 -8.00 -9.72
C ILE A 112 -4.68 -9.00 -10.87
N GLY A 113 -3.47 -9.49 -11.13
CA GLY A 113 -3.22 -10.48 -12.17
C GLY A 113 -3.96 -11.81 -11.93
N ILE A 114 -3.99 -12.31 -10.69
CA ILE A 114 -4.78 -13.49 -10.33
C ILE A 114 -6.28 -13.24 -10.55
N ALA A 115 -6.80 -12.11 -10.07
CA ALA A 115 -8.20 -11.73 -10.22
C ALA A 115 -8.62 -11.62 -11.70
N ALA A 116 -7.78 -11.01 -12.53
CA ALA A 116 -8.00 -10.85 -13.97
C ALA A 116 -7.65 -12.10 -14.80
N ALA A 117 -7.13 -13.16 -14.17
CA ALA A 117 -6.55 -14.33 -14.82
C ALA A 117 -5.46 -13.97 -15.87
N ASP A 118 -4.71 -12.89 -15.64
CA ASP A 118 -3.57 -12.47 -16.45
C ASP A 118 -2.27 -12.95 -15.81
N TYR A 119 -1.67 -13.97 -16.42
CA TYR A 119 -0.45 -14.61 -15.90
C TYR A 119 0.82 -14.18 -16.65
N ARG A 120 0.79 -13.11 -17.45
CA ARG A 120 1.97 -12.64 -18.20
C ARG A 120 3.15 -12.31 -17.28
N ARG A 121 2.88 -11.79 -16.08
CA ARG A 121 3.87 -11.46 -15.04
C ARG A 121 4.14 -12.59 -14.02
N ALA A 122 3.58 -13.79 -14.21
CA ALA A 122 3.80 -14.92 -13.29
C ALA A 122 5.27 -15.34 -13.15
N TRP A 123 6.13 -15.00 -14.10
CA TRP A 123 7.57 -15.21 -13.95
C TRP A 123 8.19 -14.26 -12.90
N ALA A 124 7.71 -13.02 -12.78
CA ALA A 124 8.22 -12.04 -11.83
C ALA A 124 7.75 -12.38 -10.41
N TRP A 125 6.46 -12.71 -10.23
CA TRP A 125 5.90 -13.10 -8.93
C TRP A 125 6.60 -14.34 -8.33
N ARG A 126 7.00 -15.30 -9.19
CA ARG A 126 7.81 -16.45 -8.76
C ARG A 126 9.22 -16.03 -8.30
N GLN A 127 9.85 -15.05 -8.94
CA GLN A 127 11.15 -14.51 -8.48
C GLN A 127 11.02 -13.83 -7.10
N LEU A 128 9.88 -13.21 -6.82
CA LEU A 128 9.57 -12.57 -5.53
C LEU A 128 9.11 -13.54 -4.45
N GLY A 129 8.95 -14.83 -4.79
CA GLY A 129 8.52 -15.87 -3.87
C GLY A 129 7.02 -15.87 -3.56
N PHE A 130 6.18 -15.22 -4.36
CA PHE A 130 4.71 -15.23 -4.15
C PHE A 130 4.03 -16.53 -4.59
N GLY A 131 4.75 -17.47 -5.21
CA GLY A 131 4.16 -18.74 -5.62
C GLY A 131 5.18 -19.80 -6.02
N ASP A 132 4.70 -21.04 -6.09
CA ASP A 132 5.54 -22.20 -6.34
C ASP A 132 6.11 -22.24 -7.77
N ALA A 133 7.28 -22.89 -7.88
CA ALA A 133 7.93 -23.12 -9.17
C ALA A 133 7.13 -24.04 -10.11
N SER A 134 6.19 -24.82 -9.57
CA SER A 134 5.50 -25.94 -10.23
C SER A 134 4.38 -25.54 -11.19
N GLY A 135 3.95 -24.27 -11.21
CA GLY A 135 3.09 -23.73 -12.27
C GLY A 135 1.81 -23.03 -11.79
N VAL A 136 1.06 -22.51 -12.76
CA VAL A 136 -0.07 -21.56 -12.61
C VAL A 136 -1.36 -22.21 -12.07
N GLY A 137 -1.31 -23.46 -11.59
CA GLY A 137 -2.49 -24.31 -11.41
C GLY A 137 -3.49 -23.82 -10.36
N ASP A 138 -3.04 -23.10 -9.34
CA ASP A 138 -3.90 -22.65 -8.23
C ASP A 138 -3.53 -21.22 -7.78
N GLY A 139 -3.71 -20.27 -8.70
CA GLY A 139 -3.44 -18.85 -8.48
C GLY A 139 -4.12 -18.26 -7.22
N PRO A 140 -5.42 -18.50 -6.97
CA PRO A 140 -6.14 -17.96 -5.81
C PRO A 140 -5.59 -18.47 -4.48
N ARG A 141 -5.36 -19.79 -4.34
CA ARG A 141 -4.77 -20.33 -3.12
C ARG A 141 -3.35 -19.80 -2.89
N THR A 142 -2.60 -19.67 -3.97
CA THR A 142 -1.23 -19.13 -3.94
C THR A 142 -1.23 -17.66 -3.48
N LEU A 143 -2.18 -16.85 -3.98
CA LEU A 143 -2.41 -15.47 -3.49
C LEU A 143 -2.76 -15.44 -2.01
N CYS A 144 -3.65 -16.32 -1.56
CA CYS A 144 -4.03 -16.44 -0.15
C CYS A 144 -2.79 -16.72 0.73
N LEU A 145 -1.95 -17.68 0.35
CA LEU A 145 -0.70 -17.97 1.07
C LEU A 145 0.25 -16.77 1.07
N ALA A 146 0.43 -16.09 -0.07
CA ALA A 146 1.29 -14.91 -0.15
C ALA A 146 0.80 -13.77 0.75
N LEU A 147 -0.52 -13.56 0.81
CA LEU A 147 -1.16 -12.56 1.69
C LEU A 147 -1.03 -12.92 3.17
N ILE A 148 -1.12 -14.21 3.54
CA ILE A 148 -0.91 -14.67 4.93
C ILE A 148 0.55 -14.46 5.38
N GLN A 149 1.52 -14.55 4.47
CA GLN A 149 2.92 -14.22 4.78
C GLN A 149 3.15 -12.71 5.00
N GLU A 150 2.22 -11.86 4.54
CA GLU A 150 2.27 -10.41 4.65
C GLU A 150 0.92 -9.87 5.20
N PRO A 151 0.49 -10.22 6.43
CA PRO A 151 -0.90 -10.01 6.83
C PRO A 151 -1.34 -8.54 6.85
N THR A 152 -0.39 -7.62 7.08
CA THR A 152 -0.62 -6.16 6.97
C THR A 152 -1.10 -5.71 5.58
N ALA A 153 -0.88 -6.52 4.54
CA ALA A 153 -1.30 -6.22 3.17
C ALA A 153 -2.67 -6.81 2.80
N ILE A 154 -3.25 -7.70 3.62
CA ILE A 154 -4.53 -8.38 3.32
C ILE A 154 -5.62 -7.36 3.02
N VAL A 155 -5.87 -6.47 3.98
CA VAL A 155 -6.97 -5.50 3.91
C VAL A 155 -6.77 -4.48 2.78
N PRO A 156 -5.58 -3.82 2.65
CA PRO A 156 -5.32 -2.92 1.53
C PRO A 156 -5.46 -3.57 0.15
N VAL A 157 -4.99 -4.82 -0.01
CA VAL A 157 -5.11 -5.55 -1.29
C VAL A 157 -6.56 -5.87 -1.62
N LEU A 158 -7.34 -6.36 -0.66
CA LEU A 158 -8.76 -6.65 -0.88
C LEU A 158 -9.56 -5.37 -1.18
N ALA A 159 -9.28 -4.27 -0.47
CA ALA A 159 -9.92 -2.98 -0.73
C ALA A 159 -9.60 -2.46 -2.14
N ALA A 160 -8.32 -2.51 -2.56
CA ALA A 160 -7.94 -2.11 -3.91
C ALA A 160 -8.57 -3.01 -4.99
N LEU A 161 -8.66 -4.32 -4.76
CA LEU A 161 -9.38 -5.23 -5.66
C LEU A 161 -10.87 -4.92 -5.74
N ALA A 162 -11.51 -4.53 -4.63
CA ALA A 162 -12.90 -4.09 -4.63
C ALA A 162 -13.07 -2.84 -5.51
N ASN A 163 -12.22 -1.84 -5.32
CA ASN A 163 -12.25 -0.58 -6.08
C ASN A 163 -12.03 -0.79 -7.57
N LEU A 164 -11.19 -1.76 -7.93
CA LEU A 164 -10.93 -2.13 -9.32
C LEU A 164 -11.99 -3.07 -9.92
N GLY A 165 -12.94 -3.58 -9.14
CA GLY A 165 -13.89 -4.60 -9.58
C GLY A 165 -13.26 -6.00 -9.79
N GLY A 166 -12.06 -6.23 -9.26
CA GLY A 166 -11.35 -7.51 -9.32
C GLY A 166 -11.71 -8.48 -8.20
N LEU A 167 -12.38 -8.02 -7.14
CA LEU A 167 -12.68 -8.86 -5.99
C LEU A 167 -13.72 -9.96 -6.29
N GLN A 168 -14.76 -9.67 -7.08
CA GLN A 168 -15.82 -10.64 -7.37
C GLN A 168 -15.29 -11.90 -8.09
N PRO A 169 -14.49 -11.81 -9.17
CA PRO A 169 -13.86 -12.99 -9.78
C PRO A 169 -13.00 -13.80 -8.80
N LEU A 170 -12.35 -13.13 -7.85
CA LEU A 170 -11.54 -13.79 -6.83
C LEU A 170 -12.42 -14.55 -5.83
N CYS A 171 -13.53 -13.95 -5.39
CA CYS A 171 -14.53 -14.57 -4.51
C CYS A 171 -15.13 -15.86 -5.09
N GLU A 172 -15.32 -15.94 -6.39
CA GLU A 172 -15.85 -17.14 -7.06
C GLU A 172 -14.85 -18.30 -7.09
N ARG A 173 -13.55 -18.01 -6.90
CA ARG A 173 -12.46 -18.99 -7.04
C ARG A 173 -11.78 -19.34 -5.71
N LEU A 174 -11.88 -18.48 -4.70
CA LEU A 174 -11.34 -18.74 -3.37
C LEU A 174 -12.26 -19.64 -2.55
N GLU A 175 -11.66 -20.63 -1.88
CA GLU A 175 -12.37 -21.53 -0.96
C GLU A 175 -12.72 -20.82 0.35
N ALA A 176 -13.77 -21.30 1.04
CA ALA A 176 -14.21 -20.76 2.32
C ALA A 176 -13.10 -20.75 3.38
N GLU A 177 -12.27 -21.79 3.42
CA GLU A 177 -11.14 -21.93 4.35
C GLU A 177 -10.09 -20.83 4.13
N SER A 178 -9.88 -20.40 2.88
CA SER A 178 -8.96 -19.32 2.55
C SER A 178 -9.43 -17.98 3.11
N TRP A 179 -10.74 -17.69 3.04
CA TRP A 179 -11.30 -16.47 3.63
C TRP A 179 -11.16 -16.43 5.15
N VAL A 180 -11.38 -17.57 5.82
CA VAL A 180 -11.17 -17.70 7.27
C VAL A 180 -9.71 -17.46 7.63
N ALA A 181 -8.77 -18.08 6.91
CA ALA A 181 -7.33 -17.90 7.15
C ALA A 181 -6.87 -16.45 6.96
N LEU A 182 -7.35 -15.77 5.91
CA LEU A 182 -7.07 -14.35 5.68
C LEU A 182 -7.63 -13.47 6.81
N ALA A 183 -8.87 -13.71 7.25
CA ALA A 183 -9.47 -12.94 8.33
C ALA A 183 -8.72 -13.12 9.65
N MET A 184 -8.32 -14.36 9.99
CA MET A 184 -7.55 -14.63 11.20
C MET A 184 -6.21 -13.91 11.18
N ALA A 185 -5.44 -14.02 10.08
CA ALA A 185 -4.15 -13.36 9.96
C ALA A 185 -4.26 -11.82 10.02
N ALA A 186 -5.33 -11.25 9.47
CA ALA A 186 -5.58 -9.81 9.53
C ALA A 186 -5.99 -9.33 10.95
N LEU A 187 -6.82 -10.11 11.66
CA LEU A 187 -7.21 -9.84 13.05
C LEU A 187 -6.01 -9.91 14.01
N GLU A 188 -5.13 -10.90 13.83
CA GLU A 188 -3.91 -11.05 14.64
C GLU A 188 -3.00 -9.82 14.52
N VAL A 189 -2.81 -9.28 13.31
CA VAL A 189 -2.03 -8.05 13.09
C VAL A 189 -2.70 -6.83 13.71
N ALA A 190 -4.03 -6.81 13.79
CA ALA A 190 -4.77 -5.78 14.51
C ALA A 190 -4.71 -5.92 16.04
N GLY A 191 -4.06 -6.97 16.56
CA GLY A 191 -3.94 -7.23 18.01
C GLY A 191 -5.17 -7.88 18.62
N VAL A 192 -6.05 -8.46 17.80
CA VAL A 192 -7.27 -9.14 18.25
C VAL A 192 -7.04 -10.65 18.29
N ASP A 193 -7.48 -11.27 19.38
CA ASP A 193 -7.54 -12.73 19.47
C ASP A 193 -8.61 -13.27 18.50
N ALA A 194 -8.17 -13.66 17.31
CA ALA A 194 -9.02 -14.11 16.23
C ALA A 194 -9.87 -15.33 16.63
N GLU A 195 -9.33 -16.24 17.45
CA GLU A 195 -10.06 -17.43 17.89
C GLU A 195 -11.22 -17.05 18.80
N GLN A 196 -11.06 -16.07 19.68
CA GLN A 196 -12.14 -15.62 20.56
C GLN A 196 -13.24 -14.88 19.82
N VAL A 197 -12.86 -14.07 18.83
CA VAL A 197 -13.75 -13.13 18.14
C VAL A 197 -14.52 -13.80 17.00
N MET A 198 -13.96 -14.83 16.38
CA MET A 198 -14.59 -15.58 15.28
C MET A 198 -15.64 -16.60 15.75
N VAL A 199 -15.88 -16.72 17.07
CA VAL A 199 -16.93 -17.58 17.63
C VAL A 199 -18.28 -16.86 17.55
N PRO A 200 -19.33 -17.50 16.98
CA PRO A 200 -20.67 -16.94 16.99
C PRO A 200 -21.12 -16.59 18.41
N THR A 201 -21.55 -15.35 18.61
CA THR A 201 -22.03 -14.89 19.92
C THR A 201 -23.50 -15.25 20.10
N ALA A 202 -23.91 -15.57 21.33
CA ALA A 202 -25.32 -15.67 21.65
C ALA A 202 -26.01 -14.33 21.40
N SER A 203 -27.28 -14.33 20.98
CA SER A 203 -28.02 -13.09 20.70
C SER A 203 -27.98 -12.13 21.88
N VAL A 204 -27.18 -11.08 21.73
CA VAL A 204 -27.27 -9.85 22.50
C VAL A 204 -28.13 -8.91 21.66
N GLU A 205 -29.14 -8.30 22.27
CA GLU A 205 -29.90 -7.25 21.59
C GLU A 205 -28.99 -6.02 21.46
N PRO A 206 -28.64 -5.62 20.23
CA PRO A 206 -27.85 -4.42 20.03
C PRO A 206 -28.65 -3.20 20.44
N ASP A 207 -27.96 -2.15 20.88
CA ASP A 207 -28.62 -0.85 20.95
C ASP A 207 -28.81 -0.29 19.53
N ARG A 208 -29.78 0.63 19.38
CA ARG A 208 -30.06 1.26 18.07
C ARG A 208 -28.89 2.09 17.54
N TRP A 209 -27.99 2.49 18.43
CA TRP A 209 -26.89 3.36 18.08
C TRP A 209 -25.77 2.55 17.38
N GLN A 210 -25.38 1.41 17.94
CA GLN A 210 -24.46 0.44 17.36
C GLN A 210 -24.93 -0.02 15.98
N GLU A 211 -26.24 -0.30 15.83
CA GLU A 211 -26.83 -0.61 14.52
C GLU A 211 -26.61 0.52 13.50
N ALA A 212 -26.88 1.77 13.89
CA ALA A 212 -26.70 2.94 13.03
C ALA A 212 -25.23 3.18 12.66
N GLN A 213 -24.32 3.00 13.62
CA GLN A 213 -22.87 3.14 13.41
C GLN A 213 -22.36 2.09 12.42
N VAL A 214 -22.71 0.82 12.62
CA VAL A 214 -22.36 -0.29 11.72
C VAL A 214 -22.89 -0.03 10.30
N ARG A 215 -24.17 0.37 10.17
CA ARG A 215 -24.74 0.71 8.85
C ARG A 215 -23.97 1.80 8.15
N ARG A 216 -23.57 2.86 8.87
CA ARG A 216 -22.81 3.97 8.29
C ARG A 216 -21.43 3.51 7.81
N MET A 217 -20.72 2.75 8.63
CA MET A 217 -19.41 2.18 8.28
C MET A 217 -19.52 1.33 7.01
N LEU A 218 -20.48 0.41 6.98
CA LEU A 218 -20.71 -0.47 5.83
C LEU A 218 -21.10 0.32 4.58
N ALA A 219 -21.98 1.32 4.69
CA ALA A 219 -22.45 2.09 3.53
C ALA A 219 -21.31 2.80 2.77
N THR A 220 -20.27 3.22 3.49
CA THR A 220 -19.12 3.93 2.91
C THR A 220 -18.01 3.01 2.36
N SER A 221 -18.09 1.72 2.67
CA SER A 221 -17.03 0.76 2.33
C SER A 221 -17.25 0.12 0.96
N GLN A 222 -16.31 0.29 0.03
CA GLN A 222 -16.37 -0.42 -1.26
C GLN A 222 -16.21 -1.94 -1.08
N LEU A 223 -15.47 -2.36 -0.05
CA LEU A 223 -15.29 -3.76 0.28
C LEU A 223 -16.60 -4.41 0.75
N SER A 224 -17.42 -3.67 1.52
CA SER A 224 -18.75 -4.14 1.94
C SER A 224 -19.65 -4.41 0.73
N GLN A 225 -19.68 -3.50 -0.24
CA GLN A 225 -20.50 -3.59 -1.44
C GLN A 225 -20.06 -4.76 -2.32
N ALA A 226 -18.74 -4.94 -2.46
CA ALA A 226 -18.17 -6.03 -3.26
C ALA A 226 -18.37 -7.41 -2.60
N LEU A 227 -18.33 -7.51 -1.28
CA LEU A 227 -18.46 -8.77 -0.55
C LEU A 227 -19.90 -9.12 -0.13
N ALA A 228 -20.84 -8.18 -0.11
CA ALA A 228 -22.23 -8.43 0.28
C ALA A 228 -22.87 -9.63 -0.44
N PRO A 229 -22.74 -9.80 -1.79
CA PRO A 229 -23.30 -10.97 -2.48
C PRO A 229 -22.65 -12.29 -2.06
N LEU A 230 -21.39 -12.27 -1.64
CA LEU A 230 -20.71 -13.45 -1.13
C LEU A 230 -21.19 -13.74 0.29
N ILE A 231 -21.32 -12.74 1.15
CA ILE A 231 -21.76 -12.86 2.54
C ILE A 231 -23.16 -13.45 2.66
N GLU A 232 -24.07 -13.07 1.77
CA GLU A 232 -25.44 -13.62 1.71
C GLU A 232 -25.44 -15.14 1.44
N ARG A 233 -24.53 -15.59 0.57
CA ARG A 233 -24.39 -17.01 0.16
C ARG A 233 -23.43 -17.81 1.04
N ALA A 234 -22.53 -17.10 1.73
CA ALA A 234 -21.48 -17.66 2.56
C ALA A 234 -22.12 -18.23 3.80
N GLY A 235 -22.09 -19.56 3.94
CA GLY A 235 -22.41 -20.22 5.19
C GLY A 235 -21.32 -19.93 6.24
N PRO A 236 -20.43 -20.89 6.56
CA PRO A 236 -19.39 -20.70 7.57
C PRO A 236 -18.47 -19.46 7.44
N PRO A 237 -18.03 -18.99 6.25
CA PRO A 237 -17.07 -17.89 6.16
C PRO A 237 -17.70 -16.49 6.34
N ARG A 238 -19.00 -16.39 6.68
CA ARG A 238 -19.70 -15.11 6.85
C ARG A 238 -19.03 -14.17 7.85
N LEU A 239 -18.64 -14.69 9.02
CA LEU A 239 -17.94 -13.89 10.03
C LEU A 239 -16.57 -13.42 9.54
N ALA A 240 -15.86 -14.27 8.77
CA ALA A 240 -14.52 -13.96 8.28
C ALA A 240 -14.56 -12.80 7.27
N LEU A 241 -15.49 -12.87 6.32
CA LEU A 241 -15.72 -11.81 5.35
C LEU A 241 -16.15 -10.51 6.04
N THR A 242 -17.02 -10.60 7.05
CA THR A 242 -17.46 -9.43 7.83
C THR A 242 -16.29 -8.78 8.58
N ALA A 243 -15.40 -9.58 9.18
CA ALA A 243 -14.21 -9.07 9.85
C ALA A 243 -13.29 -8.31 8.89
N LEU A 244 -13.07 -8.83 7.69
CA LEU A 244 -12.29 -8.15 6.66
C LEU A 244 -12.94 -6.83 6.22
N VAL A 245 -14.28 -6.78 6.11
CA VAL A 245 -15.01 -5.54 5.80
C VAL A 245 -14.84 -4.51 6.93
N LEU A 246 -15.02 -4.91 8.19
CA LEU A 246 -14.86 -4.01 9.33
C LEU A 246 -13.42 -3.48 9.41
N LEU A 247 -12.44 -4.37 9.25
CA LEU A 247 -11.03 -4.03 9.21
C LEU A 247 -10.65 -3.01 8.13
N ALA A 248 -11.38 -2.96 7.02
CA ALA A 248 -11.16 -2.02 5.92
C ALA A 248 -11.94 -0.70 6.06
N SER A 249 -12.87 -0.65 7.00
CA SER A 249 -13.81 0.47 7.14
C SER A 249 -13.53 1.27 8.40
N GLU A 250 -13.23 0.57 9.51
CA GLU A 250 -12.90 1.18 10.80
C GLU A 250 -12.05 0.21 11.64
N PRO A 251 -10.71 0.21 11.48
CA PRO A 251 -9.81 -0.64 12.26
C PRO A 251 -9.85 -0.34 13.75
N ALA A 252 -10.23 0.88 14.14
CA ALA A 252 -10.27 1.29 15.54
C ALA A 252 -11.28 0.47 16.36
N VAL A 253 -12.33 -0.07 15.73
CA VAL A 253 -13.31 -0.96 16.37
C VAL A 253 -12.63 -2.18 16.98
N LEU A 254 -11.50 -2.64 16.42
CA LEU A 254 -10.78 -3.80 16.92
C LEU A 254 -9.97 -3.54 18.20
N ARG A 255 -9.82 -2.28 18.62
CA ARG A 255 -9.22 -1.93 19.92
C ARG A 255 -10.20 -2.09 21.08
N TRP A 256 -11.46 -2.38 20.80
CA TRP A 256 -12.49 -2.56 21.82
C TRP A 256 -12.33 -3.91 22.53
N GLN A 257 -13.12 -4.14 23.59
CA GLN A 257 -13.08 -5.43 24.28
C GLN A 257 -13.60 -6.53 23.36
N ALA A 258 -13.12 -7.77 23.54
CA ALA A 258 -13.48 -8.89 22.68
C ALA A 258 -14.99 -9.12 22.58
N ASP A 259 -15.75 -8.86 23.65
CA ASP A 259 -17.22 -8.91 23.66
C ASP A 259 -17.86 -7.86 22.73
N ASP A 260 -17.34 -6.64 22.74
CA ASP A 260 -17.83 -5.55 21.89
C ASP A 260 -17.50 -5.81 20.42
N VAL A 261 -16.28 -6.26 20.12
CA VAL A 261 -15.87 -6.62 18.76
C VAL A 261 -16.77 -7.73 18.20
N ARG A 262 -17.07 -8.73 19.03
CA ARG A 262 -17.98 -9.82 18.68
C ARG A 262 -19.40 -9.35 18.38
N LEU A 263 -19.94 -8.44 19.20
CA LEU A 263 -21.24 -7.84 18.97
C LEU A 263 -21.27 -7.07 17.64
N VAL A 264 -20.26 -6.21 17.41
CA VAL A 264 -20.15 -5.42 16.18
C VAL A 264 -20.03 -6.31 14.93
N LEU A 265 -19.25 -7.39 15.01
CA LEU A 265 -19.17 -8.39 13.93
C LEU A 265 -20.50 -9.08 13.66
N ALA A 266 -21.23 -9.47 14.70
CA ALA A 266 -22.55 -10.09 14.53
C ALA A 266 -23.54 -9.12 13.86
N LEU A 267 -23.53 -7.84 14.27
CA LEU A 267 -24.35 -6.79 13.68
C LEU A 267 -23.97 -6.51 12.23
N ALA A 268 -22.69 -6.32 11.96
CA ALA A 268 -22.19 -6.07 10.62
C ALA A 268 -22.51 -7.25 9.69
N ALA A 269 -22.39 -8.49 10.18
CA ALA A 269 -22.76 -9.67 9.41
C ALA A 269 -24.26 -9.67 9.09
N HIS A 270 -25.11 -9.26 10.03
CA HIS A 270 -26.56 -9.13 9.83
C HIS A 270 -26.88 -8.08 8.76
N GLU A 271 -26.33 -6.87 8.91
CA GLU A 271 -26.53 -5.75 7.99
C GLU A 271 -26.01 -6.04 6.58
N LEU A 272 -24.80 -6.63 6.46
CA LEU A 272 -24.22 -7.02 5.17
C LEU A 272 -25.10 -8.01 4.40
N ALA A 273 -25.80 -8.91 5.10
CA ALA A 273 -26.73 -9.85 4.47
C ALA A 273 -28.08 -9.19 4.09
N ALA A 274 -28.41 -8.04 4.68
CA ALA A 274 -29.60 -7.26 4.34
C ALA A 274 -29.33 -6.23 3.22
N LEU A 275 -28.06 -5.90 2.95
CA LEU A 275 -27.69 -5.01 1.86
C LEU A 275 -28.15 -5.58 0.52
N THR A 276 -28.95 -4.80 -0.20
CA THR A 276 -29.25 -5.10 -1.59
C THR A 276 -27.97 -4.86 -2.39
N PRO A 277 -27.52 -5.84 -3.20
CA PRO A 277 -26.29 -5.68 -3.96
C PRO A 277 -26.40 -4.45 -4.87
N ALA A 278 -25.43 -3.55 -4.76
CA ALA A 278 -25.29 -2.43 -5.69
C ALA A 278 -25.12 -2.99 -7.12
N PRO A 279 -25.57 -2.28 -8.17
CA PRO A 279 -25.28 -2.67 -9.54
C PRO A 279 -23.77 -2.86 -9.71
N ALA A 280 -23.36 -4.02 -10.22
CA ALA A 280 -21.95 -4.38 -10.33
C ALA A 280 -21.16 -3.29 -11.05
N HIS A 281 -20.03 -2.88 -10.45
CA HIS A 281 -19.04 -2.07 -11.15
C HIS A 281 -18.61 -2.78 -12.45
N PRO A 282 -18.27 -2.04 -13.52
CA PRO A 282 -17.77 -2.65 -14.75
C PRO A 282 -16.59 -3.55 -14.38
N ALA A 283 -16.74 -4.85 -14.59
CA ALA A 283 -15.72 -5.84 -14.27
C ALA A 283 -14.41 -5.46 -14.96
N LEU A 284 -13.28 -5.76 -14.30
CA LEU A 284 -11.97 -5.65 -14.94
C LEU A 284 -12.03 -6.31 -16.32
N PRO A 285 -11.53 -5.64 -17.38
CA PRO A 285 -11.56 -6.21 -18.71
C PRO A 285 -10.86 -7.56 -18.68
N THR A 286 -11.66 -8.63 -18.74
CA THR A 286 -11.14 -9.99 -18.71
C THR A 286 -10.32 -10.14 -19.97
N ALA A 287 -9.00 -10.31 -19.84
CA ALA A 287 -8.13 -10.54 -20.97
C ALA A 287 -8.56 -11.88 -21.59
N LEU A 288 -9.40 -11.79 -22.64
CA LEU A 288 -10.01 -12.91 -23.35
C LEU A 288 -8.92 -13.87 -23.80
N HIS A 289 -8.66 -14.91 -23.00
CA HIS A 289 -7.98 -16.11 -23.42
C HIS A 289 -8.97 -16.95 -24.25
N SER A 290 -9.39 -16.40 -25.38
CA SER A 290 -10.08 -17.14 -26.43
C SER A 290 -9.11 -17.41 -27.59
N SER A 291 -8.82 -18.70 -27.72
CA SER A 291 -8.65 -19.40 -29.01
C SER A 291 -7.28 -19.36 -29.70
N ALA A 292 -6.35 -20.16 -29.15
CA ALA A 292 -5.34 -20.82 -29.96
C ALA A 292 -5.93 -22.04 -30.69
N THR A 293 -6.91 -21.87 -31.60
CA THR A 293 -7.18 -22.78 -32.74
C THR A 293 -8.21 -22.13 -33.69
N GLN A 294 -7.79 -21.20 -34.55
CA GLN A 294 -8.26 -21.07 -35.94
C GLN A 294 -7.57 -19.90 -36.63
N ARG A 295 -6.69 -20.24 -37.59
CA ARG A 295 -6.24 -19.31 -38.63
C ARG A 295 -7.43 -18.99 -39.53
N SER A 296 -7.83 -17.73 -39.63
CA SER A 296 -8.32 -17.14 -40.88
C SER A 296 -8.22 -15.62 -40.81
N ASP A 297 -7.76 -15.06 -41.92
CA ASP A 297 -7.45 -13.65 -42.13
C ASP A 297 -8.64 -12.74 -41.81
N THR A 298 -8.52 -11.93 -40.76
CA THR A 298 -9.30 -10.68 -40.64
C THR A 298 -8.48 -9.65 -39.88
N THR A 299 -7.74 -8.84 -40.63
CA THR A 299 -6.96 -7.70 -40.13
C THR A 299 -7.91 -6.53 -39.91
N ALA A 300 -8.57 -6.47 -38.76
CA ALA A 300 -9.39 -5.32 -38.37
C ALA A 300 -9.34 -5.10 -36.84
N LEU A 301 -8.58 -4.08 -36.44
CA LEU A 301 -8.81 -3.19 -35.29
C LEU A 301 -9.44 -3.85 -34.04
N LEU A 302 -8.78 -4.85 -33.48
CA LEU A 302 -8.97 -5.20 -32.07
C LEU A 302 -7.88 -4.46 -31.30
N SER A 303 -8.24 -3.33 -30.70
CA SER A 303 -7.44 -2.71 -29.64
C SER A 303 -7.22 -3.79 -28.57
N GLY A 304 -5.97 -4.25 -28.43
CA GLY A 304 -5.62 -5.26 -27.45
C GLY A 304 -6.02 -4.81 -26.03
N PRO A 305 -6.19 -5.75 -25.09
CA PRO A 305 -6.48 -5.42 -23.69
C PRO A 305 -5.45 -4.38 -23.23
N GLN A 306 -5.96 -3.19 -22.93
CA GLN A 306 -5.15 -2.07 -22.48
C GLN A 306 -4.54 -2.50 -21.15
N GLU A 307 -3.23 -2.74 -21.13
CA GLU A 307 -2.49 -2.91 -19.87
C GLU A 307 -2.86 -1.73 -18.99
N LEU A 308 -3.44 -2.00 -17.82
CA LEU A 308 -3.57 -0.98 -16.78
C LEU A 308 -2.13 -0.49 -16.55
N PRO A 309 -1.80 0.77 -16.91
CA PRO A 309 -0.44 1.24 -16.77
C PRO A 309 -0.03 1.03 -15.31
N ALA A 310 1.21 0.63 -15.06
CA ALA A 310 1.71 0.28 -13.72
C ALA A 310 1.66 1.43 -12.67
N GLY A 311 1.02 2.55 -12.99
CA GLY A 311 0.65 3.64 -12.09
C GLY A 311 -0.84 4.03 -12.13
N ALA A 312 -1.74 3.20 -12.67
CA ALA A 312 -3.17 3.53 -12.74
C ALA A 312 -3.83 3.70 -11.36
N LEU A 313 -3.29 3.06 -10.33
CA LEU A 313 -3.71 3.24 -8.94
C LEU A 313 -2.94 4.36 -8.22
N ARG A 314 -1.80 4.77 -8.78
CA ARG A 314 -0.90 5.72 -8.15
C ARG A 314 -1.40 7.13 -8.43
N GLN A 315 -1.96 7.75 -7.41
CA GLN A 315 -2.41 9.13 -7.45
C GLN A 315 -1.29 10.07 -7.02
N GLN A 316 -1.25 11.27 -7.60
CA GLN A 316 -0.24 12.28 -7.28
C GLN A 316 -0.85 13.67 -7.19
N GLY A 317 -0.45 14.44 -6.18
CA GLY A 317 -0.92 15.81 -5.98
C GLY A 317 0.18 16.70 -5.41
N ILE A 318 0.24 17.95 -5.85
CA ILE A 318 1.16 18.94 -5.29
C ILE A 318 0.42 19.76 -4.25
N THR A 319 1.06 20.01 -3.12
CA THR A 319 0.54 20.80 -2.00
C THR A 319 1.58 21.82 -1.53
N GLN A 320 1.11 22.93 -0.98
CA GLN A 320 1.96 23.90 -0.26
C GLN A 320 2.00 23.63 1.25
N MET A 321 1.31 22.59 1.71
CA MET A 321 1.04 22.31 3.11
C MET A 321 1.54 20.91 3.52
N GLY A 322 2.58 20.42 2.84
CA GLY A 322 3.11 19.06 3.06
C GLY A 322 3.56 18.80 4.50
N GLY A 323 3.98 19.84 5.22
CA GLY A 323 4.37 19.72 6.63
C GLY A 323 3.20 19.43 7.57
N LEU A 324 1.94 19.54 7.13
CA LEU A 324 0.76 19.08 7.88
C LEU A 324 0.92 17.61 8.33
N LEU A 325 1.51 16.77 7.46
CA LEU A 325 1.71 15.35 7.73
C LEU A 325 2.71 15.08 8.86
N PHE A 326 3.56 16.06 9.22
CA PHE A 326 4.43 15.93 10.40
C PHE A 326 3.64 15.87 11.71
N LEU A 327 2.41 16.41 11.73
CA LEU A 327 1.55 16.38 12.91
C LEU A 327 1.03 14.97 13.21
N ILE A 328 1.13 14.02 12.28
CA ILE A 328 0.77 12.61 12.51
C ILE A 328 1.61 12.01 13.65
N ASN A 329 2.90 12.35 13.72
CA ASN A 329 3.77 11.90 14.82
C ASN A 329 3.33 12.48 16.18
N LEU A 330 2.64 13.63 16.20
CA LEU A 330 2.07 14.20 17.41
C LEU A 330 0.71 13.59 17.75
N LEU A 331 -0.12 13.27 16.75
CA LEU A 331 -1.37 12.54 16.96
C LEU A 331 -1.11 11.21 17.69
N GLU A 332 -0.12 10.44 17.21
CA GLU A 332 0.33 9.20 17.84
C GLU A 332 0.86 9.42 19.26
N ALA A 333 1.77 10.40 19.44
CA ALA A 333 2.38 10.67 20.74
C ALA A 333 1.36 11.11 21.81
N LEU A 334 0.25 11.72 21.39
CA LEU A 334 -0.83 12.17 22.26
C LEU A 334 -1.95 11.13 22.41
N ALA A 335 -1.87 9.98 21.72
CA ALA A 335 -2.96 9.01 21.59
C ALA A 335 -4.28 9.66 21.14
N LEU A 336 -4.19 10.70 20.31
CA LEU A 336 -5.36 11.45 19.85
C LEU A 336 -6.34 10.60 19.05
N PRO A 337 -5.91 9.67 18.15
CA PRO A 337 -6.87 8.82 17.45
C PRO A 337 -7.81 8.07 18.40
N ASP A 338 -7.29 7.52 19.51
CA ASP A 338 -8.11 6.81 20.50
C ASP A 338 -9.06 7.77 21.24
N ALA A 339 -8.57 8.96 21.60
CA ALA A 339 -9.39 9.98 22.25
C ALA A 339 -10.52 10.50 21.34
N LEU A 340 -10.25 10.67 20.04
CA LEU A 340 -11.24 11.10 19.04
C LEU A 340 -12.33 10.04 18.84
N VAL A 341 -11.96 8.76 18.80
CA VAL A 341 -12.91 7.64 18.68
C VAL A 341 -13.78 7.51 19.93
N ALA A 342 -13.24 7.82 21.12
CA ALA A 342 -13.97 7.74 22.39
C ALA A 342 -14.87 8.95 22.69
N ASP A 343 -14.81 10.02 21.89
CA ASP A 343 -15.56 11.26 22.14
C ASP A 343 -17.00 11.16 21.61
N GLU A 344 -17.96 11.08 22.53
CA GLU A 344 -19.41 10.95 22.25
C GLU A 344 -19.96 12.07 21.36
N ARG A 345 -19.29 13.22 21.25
CA ARG A 345 -19.71 14.31 20.34
C ARG A 345 -19.54 13.93 18.87
N PHE A 346 -18.60 13.04 18.57
CA PHE A 346 -18.31 12.56 17.21
C PHE A 346 -18.84 11.17 16.95
N GLU A 347 -19.72 10.68 17.82
CA GLU A 347 -20.34 9.36 17.73
C GLU A 347 -21.03 9.12 16.36
N GLN A 348 -21.45 10.20 15.69
CA GLN A 348 -22.05 10.16 14.36
C GLN A 348 -21.09 10.40 13.18
N ARG A 349 -19.79 10.55 13.45
CA ARG A 349 -18.77 10.88 12.46
C ARG A 349 -17.75 9.74 12.37
N SER A 350 -17.13 9.58 11.20
CA SER A 350 -15.99 8.68 11.07
C SER A 350 -14.72 9.36 11.55
N LEU A 351 -13.72 8.60 11.98
CA LEU A 351 -12.42 9.15 12.39
C LEU A 351 -11.79 10.01 11.27
N ARG A 352 -11.88 9.55 10.01
CA ARG A 352 -11.42 10.31 8.83
C ARG A 352 -12.10 11.68 8.71
N TRP A 353 -13.40 11.77 8.99
CA TRP A 353 -14.11 13.06 8.97
C TRP A 353 -13.60 14.00 10.06
N VAL A 354 -13.40 13.49 11.29
CA VAL A 354 -12.96 14.32 12.43
C VAL A 354 -11.53 14.82 12.19
N LEU A 355 -10.64 13.94 11.73
CA LEU A 355 -9.26 14.32 11.37
C LEU A 355 -9.20 15.29 10.19
N HIS A 356 -10.12 15.17 9.22
CA HIS A 356 -10.21 16.12 8.11
C HIS A 356 -10.61 17.49 8.63
N ARG A 357 -11.65 17.57 9.47
CA ARG A 357 -12.05 18.82 10.13
C ARG A 357 -10.92 19.42 10.97
N LEU A 358 -10.18 18.59 11.69
CA LEU A 358 -9.00 19.03 12.44
C LEU A 358 -7.94 19.63 11.53
N ALA A 359 -7.62 19.00 10.40
CA ALA A 359 -6.69 19.55 9.41
C ALA A 359 -7.15 20.91 8.86
N LEU A 360 -8.43 21.04 8.50
CA LEU A 360 -9.01 22.28 7.99
C LEU A 360 -9.09 23.39 9.06
N TYR A 361 -9.18 23.01 10.34
CA TYR A 361 -9.16 23.96 11.44
C TYR A 361 -7.74 24.45 11.76
N LEU A 362 -6.76 23.55 11.71
CA LEU A 362 -5.35 23.86 11.96
C LEU A 362 -4.76 24.82 10.93
N LEU A 363 -5.17 24.70 9.66
CA LEU A 363 -4.59 25.45 8.55
C LEU A 363 -5.67 25.89 7.54
N PRO A 364 -5.54 27.08 6.93
CA PRO A 364 -6.47 27.55 5.91
C PRO A 364 -6.20 26.87 4.55
N VAL A 365 -6.53 25.59 4.45
CA VAL A 365 -6.33 24.76 3.24
C VAL A 365 -7.65 24.45 2.55
N ALA A 366 -7.59 24.15 1.26
CA ALA A 366 -8.77 23.68 0.53
C ALA A 366 -9.18 22.29 1.03
N GLU A 367 -10.48 21.97 0.99
CA GLU A 367 -11.00 20.66 1.43
C GLU A 367 -10.38 19.49 0.64
N SER A 368 -10.05 19.73 -0.63
CA SER A 368 -9.41 18.78 -1.54
C SER A 368 -7.88 18.97 -1.64
N ASP A 369 -7.23 19.66 -0.70
CA ASP A 369 -5.78 19.79 -0.73
C ASP A 369 -5.12 18.40 -0.52
N PRO A 370 -4.12 18.01 -1.34
CA PRO A 370 -3.49 16.70 -1.21
C PRO A 370 -2.90 16.41 0.17
N ALA A 371 -2.40 17.41 0.90
CA ALA A 371 -1.91 17.21 2.27
C ALA A 371 -3.06 16.90 3.24
N ALA A 372 -4.19 17.58 3.10
CA ALA A 372 -5.36 17.38 3.96
C ALA A 372 -5.99 16.00 3.74
N LEU A 373 -6.04 15.53 2.48
CA LEU A 373 -6.48 14.18 2.14
C LEU A 373 -5.48 13.12 2.64
N ALA A 374 -4.18 13.33 2.44
CA ALA A 374 -3.16 12.40 2.94
C ALA A 374 -3.16 12.29 4.47
N PHE A 375 -3.46 13.39 5.18
CA PHE A 375 -3.52 13.42 6.64
C PHE A 375 -4.59 12.48 7.22
N ILE A 376 -5.58 12.12 6.41
CA ILE A 376 -6.66 11.19 6.77
C ILE A 376 -6.57 9.84 6.02
N GLY A 377 -5.40 9.56 5.41
CA GLY A 377 -5.15 8.29 4.73
C GLY A 377 -5.71 8.19 3.31
N LEU A 378 -6.18 9.30 2.72
CA LEU A 378 -6.74 9.33 1.37
C LEU A 378 -5.74 9.83 0.32
N GLY A 379 -5.90 9.36 -0.91
CA GLY A 379 -5.14 9.82 -2.07
C GLY A 379 -5.58 11.20 -2.58
N PRO A 380 -4.72 11.89 -3.35
CA PRO A 380 -4.99 13.25 -3.87
C PRO A 380 -6.24 13.43 -4.74
N GLU A 381 -6.77 12.35 -5.35
CA GLU A 381 -7.94 12.42 -6.23
C GLU A 381 -9.22 11.87 -5.57
N GLU A 382 -9.13 11.42 -4.33
CA GLU A 382 -10.28 10.90 -3.59
C GLU A 382 -11.16 12.05 -3.06
N PRO A 383 -12.50 11.85 -3.02
CA PRO A 383 -13.39 12.87 -2.50
C PRO A 383 -13.17 13.06 -0.98
N PRO A 384 -13.16 14.31 -0.48
CA PRO A 384 -13.01 14.54 0.95
C PRO A 384 -14.21 13.98 1.72
N PRO A 385 -14.01 13.43 2.93
CA PRO A 385 -15.08 12.81 3.71
C PRO A 385 -16.16 13.82 4.14
N THR A 386 -15.89 15.12 4.02
CA THR A 386 -16.79 16.22 4.36
C THR A 386 -17.74 16.61 3.21
N GLN A 387 -17.48 16.19 1.96
CA GLN A 387 -18.23 16.65 0.78
C GLN A 387 -19.73 16.36 0.85
N ASP A 388 -20.10 15.16 1.31
CA ASP A 388 -21.49 14.67 1.33
C ASP A 388 -22.06 14.56 2.74
N GLN A 389 -21.45 15.22 3.72
CA GLN A 389 -21.87 15.17 5.12
C GLN A 389 -22.41 16.51 5.61
N GLU A 390 -23.27 16.45 6.62
CA GLU A 390 -23.76 17.66 7.28
C GLU A 390 -22.60 18.49 7.86
N PRO A 391 -22.69 19.83 7.82
CA PRO A 391 -21.75 20.72 8.50
C PRO A 391 -21.53 20.34 9.97
N PRO A 392 -20.38 20.70 10.57
CA PRO A 392 -20.13 20.39 11.96
C PRO A 392 -21.08 21.20 12.85
N THR A 393 -21.57 20.59 13.92
CA THR A 393 -22.32 21.31 14.96
C THR A 393 -21.39 22.25 15.73
N THR A 394 -21.96 23.16 16.53
CA THR A 394 -21.17 24.05 17.39
C THR A 394 -20.33 23.25 18.40
N GLU A 395 -20.89 22.20 18.99
CA GLU A 395 -20.18 21.34 19.95
C GLU A 395 -19.04 20.56 19.29
N GLU A 396 -19.26 20.05 18.07
CA GLU A 396 -18.21 19.41 17.27
C GLU A 396 -17.07 20.38 16.93
N LEU A 397 -17.39 21.64 16.57
CA LEU A 397 -16.39 22.67 16.30
C LEU A 397 -15.58 23.05 17.54
N GLU A 398 -16.23 23.20 18.70
CA GLU A 398 -15.56 23.47 19.96
C GLU A 398 -14.62 22.32 20.35
N ALA A 399 -15.04 21.08 20.15
CA ALA A 399 -14.21 19.90 20.36
C ALA A 399 -12.98 19.89 19.44
N VAL A 400 -13.17 20.10 18.14
CA VAL A 400 -12.07 20.20 17.15
C VAL A 400 -11.10 21.32 17.54
N SER A 401 -11.60 22.48 17.99
CA SER A 401 -10.75 23.58 18.46
C SER A 401 -9.89 23.16 19.66
N GLY A 402 -10.46 22.48 20.64
CA GLY A 402 -9.71 21.99 21.80
C GLY A 402 -8.57 21.04 21.42
N TRP A 403 -8.81 20.14 20.47
CA TRP A 403 -7.77 19.24 19.96
C TRP A 403 -6.69 19.98 19.16
N ALA A 404 -7.06 21.00 18.38
CA ALA A 404 -6.11 21.84 17.66
C ALA A 404 -5.22 22.65 18.62
N GLU A 405 -5.78 23.15 19.72
CA GLU A 405 -5.02 23.81 20.79
C GLU A 405 -4.02 22.85 21.45
N GLN A 406 -4.45 21.62 21.75
CA GLN A 406 -3.56 20.61 22.31
C GLN A 406 -2.41 20.25 21.37
N LEU A 407 -2.69 20.07 20.07
CA LEU A 407 -1.65 19.83 19.07
C LEU A 407 -0.68 21.00 18.96
N SER A 408 -1.19 22.24 18.98
CA SER A 408 -0.36 23.45 18.94
C SER A 408 0.55 23.55 20.16
N ALA A 409 0.04 23.24 21.35
CA ALA A 409 0.81 23.21 22.58
C ALA A 409 1.92 22.13 22.54
N ALA A 410 1.58 20.91 22.11
CA ALA A 410 2.55 19.82 21.97
C ALA A 410 3.63 20.14 20.92
N LEU A 411 3.24 20.78 19.81
CA LEU A 411 4.15 21.23 18.77
C LEU A 411 5.13 22.28 19.32
N ARG A 412 4.65 23.23 20.13
CA ARG A 412 5.49 24.24 20.78
C ARG A 412 6.47 23.62 21.78
N GLU A 413 6.03 22.64 22.57
CA GLU A 413 6.92 21.96 23.51
C GLU A 413 8.06 21.24 22.78
N ARG A 414 7.76 20.64 21.61
CA ARG A 414 8.72 19.94 20.76
C ARG A 414 9.68 20.88 20.03
N LEU A 415 9.17 22.04 19.59
CA LEU A 415 9.92 23.03 18.84
C LEU A 415 10.26 24.20 19.75
N ASP A 416 11.48 24.18 20.31
CA ASP A 416 12.06 25.24 21.15
C ASP A 416 12.27 26.55 20.37
N TRP A 417 11.17 27.17 19.93
CA TRP A 417 11.06 28.39 19.14
C TRP A 417 10.30 29.46 19.93
N PRO A 418 10.87 29.99 21.03
CA PRO A 418 10.16 30.87 21.95
C PRO A 418 9.70 32.20 21.33
N GLU A 419 10.31 32.60 20.21
CA GLU A 419 10.01 33.87 19.53
C GLU A 419 8.83 33.77 18.55
N VAL A 420 8.31 32.56 18.28
CA VAL A 420 7.25 32.34 17.28
C VAL A 420 5.88 32.25 17.97
N ALA A 421 4.98 33.15 17.59
CA ALA A 421 3.59 33.11 18.06
C ALA A 421 2.88 31.83 17.59
N ASP A 422 1.88 31.33 18.35
CA ASP A 422 1.18 30.05 18.04
C ASP A 422 0.67 29.98 16.61
N ALA A 423 -0.02 31.02 16.17
CA ALA A 423 -0.57 31.09 14.82
C ALA A 423 0.50 31.03 13.72
N GLN A 424 1.72 31.50 14.01
CA GLN A 424 2.85 31.44 13.08
C GLN A 424 3.61 30.11 13.19
N LEU A 425 3.51 29.41 14.32
CA LEU A 425 4.19 28.14 14.55
C LEU A 425 3.65 27.07 13.62
N LEU A 426 2.33 26.88 13.59
CA LEU A 426 1.69 25.91 12.69
C LEU A 426 1.99 26.23 11.22
N ASP A 427 1.84 27.49 10.81
CA ASP A 427 2.14 27.91 9.44
C ASP A 427 3.61 27.63 9.07
N ARG A 428 4.56 27.95 9.95
CA ARG A 428 6.00 27.75 9.72
C ARG A 428 6.40 26.27 9.64
N VAL A 429 5.69 25.40 10.35
CA VAL A 429 5.93 23.94 10.29
C VAL A 429 5.29 23.33 9.06
N CYS A 430 4.03 23.70 8.80
CA CYS A 430 3.19 23.01 7.84
C CYS A 430 3.32 23.55 6.41
N ARG A 431 3.59 24.85 6.22
CA ARG A 431 3.74 25.47 4.91
C ARG A 431 5.06 25.06 4.26
N ARG A 432 5.02 23.90 3.61
CA ARG A 432 6.12 23.25 2.91
C ARG A 432 5.61 22.71 1.60
N ARG A 433 6.33 23.01 0.52
CA ARG A 433 5.99 22.44 -0.77
C ARG A 433 6.32 20.95 -0.77
N ALA A 434 5.34 20.13 -1.15
CA ALA A 434 5.52 18.70 -1.29
C ALA A 434 4.71 18.13 -2.45
N GLN A 435 5.12 16.95 -2.91
CA GLN A 435 4.30 16.08 -3.72
C GLN A 435 3.81 14.92 -2.85
N VAL A 436 2.49 14.75 -2.76
CA VAL A 436 1.86 13.57 -2.19
C VAL A 436 1.73 12.54 -3.29
N VAL A 437 2.29 11.36 -3.08
CA VAL A 437 2.12 10.19 -3.94
C VAL A 437 1.40 9.12 -3.12
N ALA A 438 0.22 8.70 -3.56
CA ALA A 438 -0.59 7.73 -2.86
C ALA A 438 -0.84 6.50 -3.71
N ASP A 439 -0.65 5.33 -3.11
CA ASP A 439 -1.15 4.04 -3.55
C ASP A 439 -2.10 3.52 -2.47
N PRO A 440 -3.02 2.56 -2.74
CA PRO A 440 -3.89 2.01 -1.71
C PRO A 440 -3.10 1.48 -0.48
N GLY A 441 -3.33 2.08 0.69
CA GLY A 441 -2.63 1.77 1.94
C GLY A 441 -1.18 2.28 2.04
N TRP A 442 -0.77 3.20 1.17
CA TRP A 442 0.59 3.76 1.15
C TRP A 442 0.60 5.22 0.70
N ILE A 443 1.25 6.07 1.50
CA ILE A 443 1.35 7.51 1.27
C ILE A 443 2.81 7.91 1.38
N GLU A 444 3.35 8.48 0.31
CA GLU A 444 4.65 9.15 0.31
C GLU A 444 4.45 10.65 0.25
N VAL A 445 5.13 11.38 1.13
CA VAL A 445 5.24 12.83 1.05
C VAL A 445 6.66 13.16 0.64
N ARG A 446 6.81 13.61 -0.60
CA ARG A 446 8.10 13.93 -1.22
C ARG A 446 8.34 15.42 -1.10
N PHE A 447 9.38 15.78 -0.36
CA PHE A 447 9.83 17.14 -0.14
C PHE A 447 11.07 17.40 -0.97
N ALA A 448 11.21 18.64 -1.46
CA ALA A 448 12.49 19.08 -2.01
C ALA A 448 13.54 19.18 -0.89
N LEU A 449 14.83 18.94 -1.19
CA LEU A 449 15.90 19.09 -0.20
C LEU A 449 15.94 20.48 0.49
N GLU A 450 15.47 21.53 -0.17
CA GLU A 450 15.38 22.89 0.41
C GLU A 450 14.34 23.01 1.54
N GLU A 451 13.40 22.08 1.62
CA GLU A 451 12.39 22.01 2.67
C GLU A 451 12.90 21.33 3.95
N VAL A 452 14.12 20.79 3.95
CA VAL A 452 14.71 20.17 5.15
C VAL A 452 14.93 21.22 6.24
N SER A 453 14.34 20.99 7.42
CA SER A 453 14.57 21.81 8.61
C SER A 453 15.24 20.99 9.71
N THR A 454 16.45 21.39 10.09
CA THR A 454 17.20 20.71 11.17
C THR A 454 16.48 20.77 12.52
N ALA A 455 15.67 21.81 12.75
CA ALA A 455 14.88 21.94 13.97
C ALA A 455 13.71 20.95 13.99
N ILE A 456 12.98 20.81 12.86
CA ILE A 456 11.92 19.80 12.71
C ILE A 456 12.50 18.39 12.86
N ARG A 457 13.64 18.11 12.22
CA ARG A 457 14.35 16.83 12.34
C ARG A 457 14.77 16.51 13.77
N ARG A 458 15.31 17.50 14.49
CA ARG A 458 15.70 17.33 15.90
C ARG A 458 14.50 17.07 16.80
N ALA A 459 13.35 17.68 16.50
CA ALA A 459 12.10 17.43 17.20
C ALA A 459 11.46 16.07 16.84
N GLY A 460 12.03 15.34 15.87
CA GLY A 460 11.55 14.04 15.41
C GLY A 460 10.22 14.10 14.65
N LEU A 461 9.82 15.29 14.17
CA LEU A 461 8.53 15.49 13.54
C LEU A 461 8.46 14.95 12.10
N ASP A 462 9.59 14.92 11.40
CA ASP A 462 9.70 14.38 10.03
C ASP A 462 10.32 12.97 10.00
N LEU A 463 10.21 12.22 11.08
CA LEU A 463 10.52 10.79 11.08
C LEU A 463 9.37 10.02 10.41
N ASN A 464 9.71 9.00 9.62
CA ASN A 464 8.72 8.15 8.96
C ASN A 464 7.80 7.53 10.02
N PRO A 465 6.49 7.81 10.00
CA PRO A 465 5.56 7.20 10.95
C PRO A 465 5.46 5.68 10.76
N GLY A 466 5.71 5.18 9.54
CA GLY A 466 5.56 3.77 9.23
C GLY A 466 4.08 3.41 9.03
N PHE A 467 3.70 2.20 9.44
CA PHE A 467 2.30 1.76 9.35
C PHE A 467 1.48 2.33 10.50
N LEU A 468 0.40 3.02 10.17
CA LEU A 468 -0.52 3.65 11.11
C LEU A 468 -1.85 2.91 11.03
N PRO A 469 -2.17 2.06 12.02
CA PRO A 469 -3.38 1.22 11.97
C PRO A 469 -4.67 2.02 11.79
N TRP A 470 -4.77 3.19 12.41
CA TRP A 470 -5.95 4.07 12.33
C TRP A 470 -6.05 4.87 11.01
N LEU A 471 -4.98 4.90 10.19
CA LEU A 471 -5.06 5.40 8.80
C LEU A 471 -5.20 4.28 7.78
N GLU A 472 -4.94 3.02 8.16
CA GLU A 472 -4.79 1.89 7.25
C GLU A 472 -3.68 2.10 6.18
N ALA A 473 -2.74 3.00 6.48
CA ALA A 473 -1.74 3.42 5.52
C ALA A 473 -0.35 3.41 6.13
N VAL A 474 0.64 3.10 5.30
CA VAL A 474 2.03 3.46 5.60
C VAL A 474 2.31 4.86 5.12
N VAL A 475 2.79 5.70 6.03
CA VAL A 475 3.23 7.06 5.71
C VAL A 475 4.76 7.08 5.70
N LYS A 476 5.33 7.62 4.62
CA LYS A 476 6.78 7.80 4.45
C LYS A 476 7.09 9.21 3.99
N PHE A 477 8.11 9.80 4.59
CA PHE A 477 8.69 11.07 4.18
C PHE A 477 9.94 10.82 3.33
N ILE A 478 9.99 11.43 2.16
CA ILE A 478 11.09 11.32 1.21
C ILE A 478 11.62 12.74 0.96
N TYR A 479 12.93 12.90 0.97
CA TYR A 479 13.60 14.15 0.64
C TYR A 479 14.50 13.92 -0.57
N GLU A 480 14.19 14.57 -1.69
CA GLU A 480 14.87 14.37 -2.98
C GLU A 480 15.21 15.67 -3.74
#